data_AF-A0A328ZKQ6-F1
#
_entry.id   AF-A0A328ZKQ6-F1
#
_cell.length_a   1.000
_cell.length_b   1.000
_cell.length_c   1.000
_cell.angle_alpha   90.00
_cell.angle_beta   90.00
_cell.angle_gamma   90.00
#
_symmetry.space_group_name_H-M   'P 1'
#
loop_
_entity.id
_entity.type
_entity.pdbx_description
1 polymer ?
#
loop_
_entity_poly.entity_id
_entity_poly.type
_entity_poly.pdbx_seq_one_letter_code
_entity_poly.pdbx_strand_id
1 'polypeptide(L)'
;MAIEHIEVIHTLGPAGTNCEAAAHEWFRRQGRQGAVHLHPTLEVAVESLKDDPRIALLGCVAYPDLHTLVFSNLERFQMLDIFVMPTFNMILASRTGEPPATVATHPAPQNLAPAGAQLSFANSNAQAALDCHLGKTEGCVTTAKAARSLGLKTVRDFGPVAMGFTIPRHRMNAHRTAPARARPHRGARQENHPQGPTLALLDPMKTTQQDKTVQSLERQLNAFRQRQTFDGSIPDPTPQDIAALGRIQATGTLLHARYGQARMIGAWEQDIAAWLAAGLDTPPCFDRVRDAYQPPPNGLDGLFIGPVITANGPPPRGYHLEFFIARREDPPEVSDLEWTYPHPKNKCESARLLAASAGFMEGNCIVFFPENIRARDKVSHQQYALFFFNKFQKIYEEITLRNTTTFIGADLAEAWMGASRGMAPEDCYRARCVWGYLHDYYHHRGPMPLDTNLQLKLNWHAGLLEEIKVDSQVVLECLDPRIAYGASVIEFVLLERLFRYPLQVDVCRNFDSGTGVFLFEWLAEHGAIALDGGRITAFGREAIYGALRSLVETIEALERSARGDDYKALARQFVYRYLRPPSQEGDRFDIPPRMRAVLDAAHRPERELQFADLAY
;
A
#
# COMPACT_ATOMS: atom_id res chain seq x y z
N MET A 1 -44.19 3.55 -2.12
CA MET A 1 -43.91 3.91 -3.53
C MET A 1 -43.96 2.63 -4.34
N ALA A 2 -44.68 2.60 -5.45
CA ALA A 2 -44.75 1.40 -6.30
C ALA A 2 -43.36 1.14 -6.89
N ILE A 3 -42.80 -0.05 -6.64
CA ILE A 3 -41.55 -0.49 -7.29
C ILE A 3 -41.83 -0.64 -8.78
N GLU A 4 -41.36 0.33 -9.58
CA GLU A 4 -41.49 0.35 -11.04
C GLU A 4 -40.89 -0.90 -11.70
N HIS A 5 -41.37 -1.23 -12.91
CA HIS A 5 -41.25 -2.51 -13.62
C HIS A 5 -39.81 -3.06 -13.76
N ILE A 6 -39.35 -3.89 -12.83
CA ILE A 6 -38.28 -4.87 -13.09
C ILE A 6 -38.90 -6.08 -13.81
N GLU A 7 -38.37 -6.41 -14.98
CA GLU A 7 -38.77 -7.55 -15.83
C GLU A 7 -37.71 -8.66 -15.80
N VAL A 8 -36.45 -8.31 -15.52
CA VAL A 8 -35.30 -9.22 -15.59
C VAL A 8 -34.40 -9.04 -14.38
N ILE A 9 -33.97 -10.14 -13.75
CA ILE A 9 -32.96 -10.16 -12.69
C ILE A 9 -31.74 -10.96 -13.13
N HIS A 10 -30.57 -10.33 -13.09
CA HIS A 10 -29.28 -10.99 -13.29
C HIS A 10 -28.70 -11.37 -11.92
N THR A 11 -28.23 -12.61 -11.76
CA THR A 11 -27.70 -13.05 -10.46
C THR A 11 -26.71 -14.21 -10.60
N LEU A 12 -26.13 -14.63 -9.47
CA LEU A 12 -25.13 -15.68 -9.39
C LEU A 12 -25.72 -17.08 -9.66
N GLY A 13 -25.15 -17.76 -10.65
CA GLY A 13 -25.41 -19.16 -10.99
C GLY A 13 -24.42 -20.16 -10.35
N PRO A 14 -24.43 -21.42 -10.80
CA PRO A 14 -25.36 -22.05 -11.75
C PRO A 14 -26.79 -22.22 -11.17
N ALA A 15 -27.69 -22.90 -11.87
CA ALA A 15 -29.05 -23.16 -11.39
C ALA A 15 -29.04 -23.90 -10.04
N GLY A 16 -29.99 -23.56 -9.17
CA GLY A 16 -30.12 -24.12 -7.82
C GLY A 16 -29.49 -23.31 -6.69
N THR A 17 -28.95 -22.12 -6.95
CA THR A 17 -28.34 -21.25 -5.92
C THR A 17 -29.39 -20.56 -5.03
N ASN A 18 -28.94 -20.09 -3.86
CA ASN A 18 -29.77 -19.23 -3.00
C ASN A 18 -30.09 -17.89 -3.69
N CYS A 19 -29.19 -17.37 -4.54
CA CYS A 19 -29.41 -16.14 -5.28
C CYS A 19 -30.49 -16.29 -6.37
N GLU A 20 -30.50 -17.41 -7.10
CA GLU A 20 -31.60 -17.73 -8.02
C GLU A 20 -32.95 -17.83 -7.28
N ALA A 21 -32.97 -18.57 -6.15
CA ALA A 21 -34.18 -18.69 -5.34
C ALA A 21 -34.68 -17.35 -4.81
N ALA A 22 -33.76 -16.48 -4.39
CA ALA A 22 -34.06 -15.13 -3.95
C ALA A 22 -34.62 -14.25 -5.08
N ALA A 23 -34.15 -14.42 -6.33
CA ALA A 23 -34.67 -13.65 -7.46
C ALA A 23 -36.13 -14.00 -7.76
N HIS A 24 -36.45 -15.31 -7.75
CA HIS A 24 -37.83 -15.76 -7.90
C HIS A 24 -38.73 -15.35 -6.73
N GLU A 25 -38.21 -15.43 -5.50
CA GLU A 25 -38.92 -15.00 -4.30
C GLU A 25 -39.21 -13.50 -4.32
N TRP A 26 -38.27 -12.68 -4.80
CA TRP A 26 -38.48 -11.26 -4.98
C TRP A 26 -39.63 -10.99 -5.95
N PHE A 27 -39.62 -11.59 -7.15
CA PHE A 27 -40.72 -11.46 -8.11
C PHE A 27 -42.08 -11.87 -7.51
N ARG A 28 -42.11 -12.98 -6.76
CA ARG A 28 -43.30 -13.46 -6.06
C ARG A 28 -43.82 -12.44 -5.04
N ARG A 29 -42.94 -11.84 -4.22
CA ARG A 29 -43.29 -10.79 -3.24
C ARG A 29 -43.82 -9.53 -3.91
N GLN A 30 -43.32 -9.22 -5.11
CA GLN A 30 -43.79 -8.11 -5.93
C GLN A 30 -45.06 -8.42 -6.74
N GLY A 31 -45.65 -9.61 -6.58
CA GLY A 31 -46.89 -10.02 -7.25
C GLY A 31 -46.77 -10.10 -8.77
N ARG A 32 -45.56 -10.38 -9.31
CA ARG A 32 -45.29 -10.35 -10.75
C ARG A 32 -44.43 -11.55 -11.19
N GLN A 33 -44.38 -11.78 -12.50
CA GLN A 33 -43.44 -12.72 -13.13
C GLN A 33 -42.32 -11.94 -13.85
N GLY A 34 -41.13 -12.53 -13.92
CA GLY A 34 -39.99 -11.97 -14.64
C GLY A 34 -38.93 -13.03 -14.92
N ALA A 35 -37.97 -12.70 -15.78
CA ALA A 35 -36.89 -13.59 -16.18
C ALA A 35 -35.71 -13.51 -15.20
N VAL A 36 -35.08 -14.66 -14.92
CA VAL A 36 -33.86 -14.74 -14.10
C VAL A 36 -32.72 -15.25 -14.98
N HIS A 37 -31.64 -14.47 -15.09
CA HIS A 37 -30.44 -14.82 -15.85
C HIS A 37 -29.29 -15.11 -14.89
N LEU A 38 -28.66 -16.27 -15.07
CA LEU A 38 -27.62 -16.78 -14.19
C LEU A 38 -26.24 -16.56 -14.80
N HIS A 39 -25.30 -16.09 -13.98
CA HIS A 39 -23.94 -15.76 -14.38
C HIS A 39 -22.90 -16.47 -13.51
N PRO A 40 -21.69 -16.73 -14.02
CA PRO A 40 -20.63 -17.36 -13.23
C PRO A 40 -20.21 -16.56 -11.99
N THR A 41 -20.26 -15.22 -12.06
CA THR A 41 -19.97 -14.30 -10.95
C THR A 41 -20.91 -13.09 -10.98
N LEU A 42 -20.97 -12.31 -9.89
CA LEU A 42 -21.81 -11.09 -9.88
C LEU A 42 -21.22 -9.95 -10.73
N GLU A 43 -19.90 -9.93 -10.93
CA GLU A 43 -19.21 -8.94 -11.76
C GLU A 43 -19.61 -9.11 -13.23
N VAL A 44 -19.63 -10.35 -13.74
CA VAL A 44 -20.15 -10.66 -15.08
C VAL A 44 -21.65 -10.34 -15.19
N ALA A 45 -22.42 -10.58 -14.13
CA ALA A 45 -23.83 -10.24 -14.08
C ALA A 45 -24.05 -8.72 -14.20
N VAL A 46 -23.16 -7.90 -13.61
CA VAL A 46 -23.21 -6.44 -13.68
C VAL A 46 -22.99 -5.92 -15.11
N GLU A 47 -22.06 -6.49 -15.85
CA GLU A 47 -21.81 -6.11 -17.26
C GLU A 47 -23.05 -6.30 -18.16
N SER A 48 -23.96 -7.19 -17.75
CA SER A 48 -25.17 -7.51 -18.51
C SER A 48 -26.34 -6.53 -18.30
N LEU A 49 -26.21 -5.54 -17.40
CA LEU A 49 -27.31 -4.63 -17.02
C LEU A 49 -27.73 -3.60 -18.09
N LYS A 50 -26.99 -3.49 -19.22
CA LYS A 50 -27.34 -2.73 -20.45
C LYS A 50 -28.05 -1.37 -20.29
N ASP A 51 -27.72 -0.58 -19.26
CA ASP A 51 -28.37 0.71 -18.95
C ASP A 51 -29.91 0.69 -18.99
N ASP A 52 -30.53 -0.48 -18.77
CA ASP A 52 -31.99 -0.67 -18.87
C ASP A 52 -32.60 -0.68 -17.47
N PRO A 53 -33.47 0.29 -17.12
CA PRO A 53 -34.04 0.40 -15.79
C PRO A 53 -35.05 -0.70 -15.42
N ARG A 54 -35.38 -1.58 -16.38
CA ARG A 54 -36.20 -2.79 -16.17
C ARG A 54 -35.37 -4.02 -15.78
N ILE A 55 -34.04 -3.90 -15.83
CA ILE A 55 -33.11 -4.96 -15.43
C ILE A 55 -32.54 -4.60 -14.06
N ALA A 56 -32.57 -5.57 -13.15
CA ALA A 56 -31.92 -5.47 -11.85
C ALA A 56 -30.86 -6.56 -11.69
N LEU A 57 -29.93 -6.31 -10.77
CA LEU A 57 -29.03 -7.32 -10.24
C LEU A 57 -29.60 -7.83 -8.92
N LEU A 58 -29.33 -9.09 -8.58
CA LEU A 58 -29.53 -9.59 -7.22
C LEU A 58 -28.21 -10.10 -6.65
N GLY A 59 -27.83 -9.55 -5.50
CA GLY A 59 -26.65 -9.96 -4.73
C GLY A 59 -27.01 -10.50 -3.34
N CYS A 60 -26.24 -11.46 -2.84
CA CYS A 60 -26.31 -11.92 -1.45
C CYS A 60 -25.43 -11.02 -0.58
N VAL A 61 -25.89 -10.56 0.59
CA VAL A 61 -25.10 -9.67 1.48
C VAL A 61 -23.80 -10.30 1.98
N ALA A 62 -23.71 -11.64 1.96
CA ALA A 62 -22.50 -12.39 2.32
C ALA A 62 -21.61 -12.72 1.10
N TYR A 63 -21.86 -12.11 -0.06
CA TYR A 63 -20.99 -12.28 -1.23
C TYR A 63 -19.64 -11.56 -1.00
N PRO A 64 -18.50 -12.22 -1.26
CA PRO A 64 -17.17 -11.59 -1.17
C PRO A 64 -17.11 -10.35 -2.06
N ASP A 65 -16.55 -9.26 -1.56
CA ASP A 65 -16.37 -8.02 -2.35
C ASP A 65 -17.67 -7.40 -2.90
N LEU A 66 -18.83 -7.71 -2.31
CA LEU A 66 -20.09 -7.02 -2.63
C LEU A 66 -19.96 -5.50 -2.43
N HIS A 67 -19.17 -5.08 -1.44
CA HIS A 67 -18.87 -3.67 -1.21
C HIS A 67 -18.21 -3.04 -2.43
N THR A 68 -17.16 -3.65 -2.98
CA THR A 68 -16.48 -3.20 -4.21
C THR A 68 -17.48 -3.08 -5.36
N LEU A 69 -18.29 -4.11 -5.60
CA LEU A 69 -19.28 -4.11 -6.68
C LEU A 69 -20.32 -2.99 -6.55
N VAL A 70 -20.75 -2.68 -5.33
CA VAL A 70 -21.68 -1.58 -5.05
C VAL A 70 -20.98 -0.22 -5.22
N PHE A 71 -19.78 -0.06 -4.66
CA PHE A 71 -19.09 1.23 -4.61
C PHE A 71 -18.53 1.66 -5.97
N SER A 72 -18.02 0.72 -6.77
CA SER A 72 -17.57 0.98 -8.15
C SER A 72 -18.72 1.37 -9.10
N ASN A 73 -19.97 1.24 -8.68
CA ASN A 73 -21.14 1.54 -9.50
C ASN A 73 -22.11 2.54 -8.83
N LEU A 74 -21.68 3.33 -7.84
CA LEU A 74 -22.55 4.28 -7.10
C LEU A 74 -23.31 5.28 -8.00
N GLU A 75 -22.66 5.74 -9.06
CA GLU A 75 -23.25 6.69 -10.01
C GLU A 75 -24.19 6.01 -11.01
N ARG A 76 -23.98 4.71 -11.26
CA ARG A 76 -24.73 3.92 -12.23
C ARG A 76 -25.96 3.27 -11.61
N PHE A 77 -25.86 2.83 -10.36
CA PHE A 77 -26.88 2.06 -9.67
C PHE A 77 -27.53 2.81 -8.50
N GLN A 78 -28.74 2.38 -8.18
CA GLN A 78 -29.45 2.72 -6.96
C GLN A 78 -29.96 1.43 -6.32
N MET A 79 -29.96 1.38 -4.99
CA MET A 79 -30.55 0.27 -4.25
C MET A 79 -32.07 0.37 -4.33
N LEU A 80 -32.72 -0.59 -4.98
CA LEU A 80 -34.18 -0.62 -5.12
C LEU A 80 -34.85 -1.25 -3.91
N ASP A 81 -34.26 -2.35 -3.41
CA ASP A 81 -34.86 -3.15 -2.34
C ASP A 81 -33.78 -3.95 -1.59
N ILE A 82 -34.07 -4.29 -0.35
CA ILE A 82 -33.30 -5.24 0.47
C ILE A 82 -34.29 -6.09 1.28
N PHE A 83 -34.11 -7.40 1.23
CA PHE A 83 -34.99 -8.30 1.96
C PHE A 83 -34.22 -9.49 2.54
N VAL A 84 -34.82 -10.08 3.58
CA VAL A 84 -34.30 -11.29 4.21
C VAL A 84 -35.20 -12.47 3.84
N MET A 85 -34.59 -13.62 3.55
CA MET A 85 -35.26 -14.90 3.43
C MET A 85 -34.37 -16.04 3.95
N PRO A 86 -34.95 -17.16 4.42
CA PRO A 86 -34.16 -18.34 4.73
C PRO A 86 -33.50 -18.88 3.46
N THR A 87 -32.22 -19.23 3.55
CA THR A 87 -31.53 -20.01 2.50
C THR A 87 -32.11 -21.43 2.43
N PHE A 88 -31.75 -22.18 1.39
CA PHE A 88 -31.78 -23.64 1.52
C PHE A 88 -30.90 -24.07 2.71
N ASN A 89 -31.24 -25.20 3.34
CA ASN A 89 -30.43 -25.77 4.42
C ASN A 89 -28.96 -25.84 3.99
N MET A 90 -28.08 -25.29 4.81
CA MET A 90 -26.64 -25.41 4.63
C MET A 90 -26.19 -26.74 5.20
N ILE A 91 -25.43 -27.51 4.44
CA ILE A 91 -25.02 -28.85 4.82
C ILE A 91 -23.53 -29.09 4.51
N LEU A 92 -22.92 -29.98 5.27
CA LEU A 92 -21.73 -30.71 4.86
C LEU A 92 -22.20 -31.98 4.15
N ALA A 93 -21.76 -32.20 2.92
CA ALA A 93 -22.09 -33.37 2.14
C ALA A 93 -20.82 -34.07 1.62
N SER A 94 -20.91 -35.37 1.37
CA SER A 94 -19.85 -36.17 0.74
C SER A 94 -20.45 -37.23 -0.18
N ARG A 95 -19.62 -37.82 -1.06
CA ARG A 95 -20.07 -38.89 -1.96
C ARG A 95 -20.44 -40.16 -1.19
N THR A 96 -19.75 -40.43 -0.08
CA THR A 96 -19.89 -41.68 0.71
C THR A 96 -20.87 -41.55 1.86
N GLY A 97 -21.08 -40.33 2.38
CA GLY A 97 -21.78 -40.05 3.64
C GLY A 97 -20.84 -39.98 4.85
N GLU A 98 -19.56 -40.27 4.65
CA GLU A 98 -18.53 -40.20 5.69
C GLU A 98 -17.93 -38.78 5.82
N PRO A 99 -17.32 -38.44 6.98
CA PRO A 99 -16.61 -37.18 7.18
C PRO A 99 -15.42 -37.02 6.19
N PRO A 100 -15.40 -35.93 5.38
CA PRO A 100 -14.35 -35.69 4.39
C PRO A 100 -13.10 -35.04 4.99
N ALA A 101 -11.91 -35.43 4.52
CA ALA A 101 -10.64 -34.75 4.82
C ALA A 101 -10.36 -33.57 3.87
N THR A 102 -10.90 -33.61 2.65
CA THR A 102 -10.84 -32.50 1.68
C THR A 102 -12.24 -31.96 1.37
N VAL A 103 -12.42 -30.63 1.44
CA VAL A 103 -13.75 -30.00 1.36
C VAL A 103 -13.76 -28.84 0.37
N ALA A 104 -14.65 -28.92 -0.62
CA ALA A 104 -14.97 -27.80 -1.49
C ALA A 104 -15.95 -26.84 -0.78
N THR A 105 -15.70 -25.54 -0.80
CA THR A 105 -16.58 -24.56 -0.16
C THR A 105 -16.54 -23.21 -0.87
N HIS A 106 -17.65 -22.49 -0.85
CA HIS A 106 -17.60 -21.04 -1.07
C HIS A 106 -16.93 -20.36 0.15
N PRO A 107 -16.25 -19.20 -0.01
CA PRO A 107 -15.61 -18.53 1.11
C PRO A 107 -16.55 -18.19 2.27
N ALA A 108 -17.79 -17.77 1.98
CA ALA A 108 -18.73 -17.33 3.02
C ALA A 108 -19.07 -18.42 4.08
N PRO A 109 -19.42 -19.68 3.71
CA PRO A 109 -19.68 -20.73 4.70
C PRO A 109 -18.46 -21.59 5.06
N GLN A 110 -17.22 -21.17 4.77
CA GLN A 110 -16.02 -22.01 4.95
C GLN A 110 -15.86 -22.60 6.36
N ASN A 111 -16.33 -21.87 7.39
CA ASN A 111 -16.27 -22.29 8.79
C ASN A 111 -17.21 -23.45 9.14
N LEU A 112 -18.08 -23.87 8.22
CA LEU A 112 -18.91 -25.08 8.40
C LEU A 112 -18.16 -26.37 8.03
N ALA A 113 -16.97 -26.27 7.43
CA ALA A 113 -16.12 -27.41 7.16
C ALA A 113 -15.55 -28.00 8.47
N PRO A 114 -15.22 -29.30 8.52
CA PRO A 114 -14.58 -29.91 9.68
C PRO A 114 -13.24 -29.23 10.02
N ALA A 115 -12.95 -29.10 11.31
CA ALA A 115 -11.66 -28.56 11.76
C ALA A 115 -10.51 -29.46 11.27
N GLY A 116 -9.51 -28.85 10.61
CA GLY A 116 -8.37 -29.55 10.03
C GLY A 116 -8.58 -30.11 8.61
N ALA A 117 -9.77 -29.93 8.02
CA ALA A 117 -9.99 -30.30 6.61
C ALA A 117 -9.24 -29.34 5.66
N GLN A 118 -8.67 -29.89 4.59
CA GLN A 118 -8.07 -29.08 3.53
C GLN A 118 -9.17 -28.49 2.64
N LEU A 119 -9.19 -27.16 2.52
CA LEU A 119 -10.25 -26.45 1.79
C LEU A 119 -9.86 -26.19 0.32
N SER A 120 -10.83 -26.40 -0.57
CA SER A 120 -10.79 -25.98 -1.96
C SER A 120 -11.91 -24.96 -2.20
N PHE A 121 -11.58 -23.78 -2.73
CA PHE A 121 -12.56 -22.70 -2.85
C PHE A 121 -13.30 -22.73 -4.19
N ALA A 122 -14.62 -22.56 -4.12
CA ALA A 122 -15.51 -22.51 -5.27
C ALA A 122 -16.31 -21.21 -5.32
N ASN A 123 -16.68 -20.77 -6.51
CA ASN A 123 -17.39 -19.50 -6.73
C ASN A 123 -18.85 -19.51 -6.25
N SER A 124 -19.42 -20.68 -5.93
CA SER A 124 -20.75 -20.80 -5.32
C SER A 124 -20.92 -22.12 -4.56
N ASN A 125 -21.92 -22.20 -3.68
CA ASN A 125 -22.27 -23.44 -2.99
C ASN A 125 -22.64 -24.56 -3.99
N ALA A 126 -23.31 -24.23 -5.10
CA ALA A 126 -23.66 -25.22 -6.12
C ALA A 126 -22.41 -25.71 -6.88
N GLN A 127 -21.46 -24.83 -7.17
CA GLN A 127 -20.17 -25.22 -7.75
C GLN A 127 -19.38 -26.13 -6.79
N ALA A 128 -19.37 -25.83 -5.49
CA ALA A 128 -18.74 -26.69 -4.48
C ALA A 128 -19.33 -28.11 -4.46
N ALA A 129 -20.65 -28.24 -4.64
CA ALA A 129 -21.29 -29.56 -4.77
C ALA A 129 -20.88 -30.27 -6.07
N LEU A 130 -20.79 -29.55 -7.18
CA LEU A 130 -20.35 -30.10 -8.46
C LEU A 130 -18.90 -30.61 -8.37
N ASP A 131 -18.00 -29.84 -7.76
CA ASP A 131 -16.60 -30.24 -7.57
C ASP A 131 -16.46 -31.50 -6.71
N CYS A 132 -17.27 -31.62 -5.65
CA CYS A 132 -17.34 -32.84 -4.84
C CYS A 132 -17.91 -34.03 -5.64
N HIS A 133 -18.98 -33.83 -6.42
CA HIS A 133 -19.58 -34.86 -7.26
C HIS A 133 -18.60 -35.40 -8.30
N LEU A 134 -17.83 -34.50 -8.95
CA LEU A 134 -16.77 -34.84 -9.91
C LEU A 134 -15.53 -35.47 -9.25
N GLY A 135 -15.50 -35.57 -7.92
CA GLY A 135 -14.42 -36.19 -7.16
C GLY A 135 -13.17 -35.33 -7.01
N LYS A 136 -13.24 -34.01 -7.24
CA LYS A 136 -12.13 -33.08 -6.96
C LYS A 136 -11.86 -32.94 -5.46
N THR A 137 -12.90 -33.12 -4.64
CA THR A 137 -12.83 -33.18 -3.18
C THR A 137 -13.67 -34.34 -2.65
N GLU A 138 -13.37 -34.78 -1.44
CA GLU A 138 -14.13 -35.85 -0.76
C GLU A 138 -15.51 -35.39 -0.29
N GLY A 139 -15.61 -34.13 0.12
CA GLY A 139 -16.85 -33.49 0.52
C GLY A 139 -16.95 -32.03 0.10
N CYS A 140 -18.08 -31.41 0.45
CA CYS A 140 -18.33 -30.01 0.23
C CYS A 140 -19.24 -29.40 1.31
N VAL A 141 -19.03 -28.12 1.61
CA VAL A 141 -20.04 -27.29 2.25
C VAL A 141 -20.92 -26.69 1.17
N THR A 142 -22.21 -27.04 1.18
CA THR A 142 -23.14 -26.67 0.11
C THR A 142 -24.58 -26.53 0.63
N THR A 143 -25.55 -26.35 -0.25
CA THR A 143 -26.97 -26.38 0.08
C THR A 143 -27.55 -27.79 -0.08
N ALA A 144 -28.56 -28.13 0.72
CA ALA A 144 -29.26 -29.41 0.61
C ALA A 144 -29.92 -29.61 -0.77
N LYS A 145 -30.29 -28.52 -1.46
CA LYS A 145 -30.80 -28.57 -2.84
C LYS A 145 -29.72 -29.05 -3.83
N ALA A 146 -28.54 -28.42 -3.80
CA ALA A 146 -27.43 -28.74 -4.71
C ALA A 146 -26.85 -30.14 -4.46
N ALA A 147 -26.75 -30.55 -3.19
CA ALA A 147 -26.31 -31.90 -2.85
C ALA A 147 -27.30 -32.97 -3.37
N ARG A 148 -28.61 -32.77 -3.18
CA ARG A 148 -29.64 -33.70 -3.67
C ARG A 148 -29.64 -33.83 -5.19
N SER A 149 -29.49 -32.72 -5.92
CA SER A 149 -29.46 -32.77 -7.40
C SER A 149 -28.27 -33.55 -7.96
N LEU A 150 -27.20 -33.71 -7.17
CA LEU A 150 -25.98 -34.41 -7.57
C LEU A 150 -25.79 -35.76 -6.85
N GLY A 151 -26.81 -36.22 -6.11
CA GLY A 151 -26.76 -37.49 -5.39
C GLY A 151 -25.75 -37.55 -4.24
N LEU A 152 -25.31 -36.41 -3.71
CA LEU A 152 -24.40 -36.36 -2.56
C LEU A 152 -25.16 -36.67 -1.26
N LYS A 153 -24.50 -37.40 -0.35
CA LYS A 153 -25.08 -37.77 0.95
C LYS A 153 -24.75 -36.70 1.99
N THR A 154 -25.75 -36.36 2.81
CA THR A 154 -25.58 -35.40 3.89
C THR A 154 -24.79 -36.03 5.04
N VAL A 155 -23.68 -35.39 5.40
CA VAL A 155 -22.85 -35.74 6.57
C VAL A 155 -23.37 -34.98 7.80
N ARG A 156 -23.68 -33.70 7.63
CA ARG A 156 -24.24 -32.84 8.68
C ARG A 156 -25.14 -31.77 8.09
N ASP A 157 -26.33 -31.58 8.66
CA ASP A 157 -27.24 -30.49 8.32
C ASP A 157 -27.12 -29.37 9.38
N PHE A 158 -26.83 -28.15 8.93
CA PHE A 158 -26.71 -26.96 9.77
C PHE A 158 -27.98 -26.09 9.76
N GLY A 159 -28.99 -26.48 8.98
CA GLY A 159 -30.23 -25.76 8.82
C GLY A 159 -30.14 -24.54 7.88
N PRO A 160 -31.26 -23.84 7.66
CA PRO A 160 -31.28 -22.63 6.85
C PRO A 160 -30.69 -21.45 7.62
N VAL A 161 -30.04 -20.53 6.91
CA VAL A 161 -29.54 -19.26 7.46
C VAL A 161 -30.47 -18.14 7.01
N ALA A 162 -30.86 -17.25 7.92
CA ALA A 162 -31.54 -16.01 7.55
C ALA A 162 -30.54 -15.11 6.81
N MET A 163 -30.74 -14.91 5.51
CA MET A 163 -29.77 -14.23 4.64
C MET A 163 -30.39 -13.01 3.98
N GLY A 164 -29.64 -11.91 3.95
CA GLY A 164 -30.01 -10.68 3.25
C GLY A 164 -29.69 -10.74 1.76
N PHE A 165 -30.58 -10.18 0.94
CA PHE A 165 -30.39 -10.04 -0.49
C PHE A 165 -30.69 -8.61 -0.94
N THR A 166 -29.85 -8.07 -1.82
CA THR A 166 -29.94 -6.71 -2.35
C THR A 166 -30.42 -6.72 -3.79
N ILE A 167 -31.20 -5.70 -4.17
CA ILE A 167 -31.68 -5.50 -5.54
C ILE A 167 -31.20 -4.12 -6.05
N PRO A 168 -29.95 -3.98 -6.52
CA PRO A 168 -29.54 -2.78 -7.22
C PRO A 168 -30.05 -2.76 -8.66
N ARG A 169 -30.40 -1.56 -9.16
CA ARG A 169 -30.78 -1.32 -10.57
C ARG A 169 -30.12 -0.05 -11.11
N HIS A 170 -30.10 0.12 -12.43
CA HIS A 170 -29.70 1.38 -13.04
C HIS A 170 -30.53 2.58 -12.57
N ARG A 171 -29.87 3.71 -12.33
CA ARG A 171 -30.54 4.99 -12.09
C ARG A 171 -31.28 5.42 -13.35
N MET A 172 -32.54 5.82 -13.19
CA MET A 172 -33.27 6.45 -14.29
C MET A 172 -32.77 7.90 -14.44
N ASN A 173 -32.12 8.22 -15.56
CA ASN A 173 -31.79 9.61 -15.88
C ASN A 173 -33.08 10.38 -16.19
N ALA A 174 -33.38 11.43 -15.41
CA ALA A 174 -34.55 12.30 -15.61
C ALA A 174 -34.48 13.19 -16.87
N HIS A 175 -33.48 13.00 -17.76
CA HIS A 175 -33.23 13.86 -18.91
C HIS A 175 -32.96 13.10 -20.21
N ARG A 176 -33.81 12.13 -20.57
CA ARG A 176 -33.79 11.54 -21.92
C ARG A 176 -35.19 11.20 -22.42
N THR A 177 -36.00 12.22 -22.69
CA THR A 177 -37.21 12.09 -23.51
C THR A 177 -37.44 13.34 -24.38
N ALA A 178 -36.86 13.35 -25.58
CA ALA A 178 -37.48 13.84 -26.82
C ALA A 178 -36.53 13.65 -28.02
N PRO A 179 -37.00 13.20 -29.20
CA PRO A 179 -36.15 13.05 -30.36
C PRO A 179 -35.92 14.40 -31.06
N ALA A 180 -34.69 14.58 -31.53
CA ALA A 180 -34.23 15.77 -32.21
C ALA A 180 -35.04 16.09 -33.48
N ARG A 181 -35.51 17.33 -33.59
CA ARG A 181 -35.83 17.97 -34.89
C ARG A 181 -34.79 19.04 -35.17
N ALA A 182 -34.09 18.87 -36.28
CA ALA A 182 -33.13 19.81 -36.83
C ALA A 182 -33.79 21.11 -37.31
N ARG A 183 -33.14 22.25 -37.09
CA ARG A 183 -32.95 23.40 -38.02
C ARG A 183 -32.17 24.55 -37.35
N PRO A 184 -31.57 25.49 -38.13
CA PRO A 184 -30.14 25.81 -37.98
C PRO A 184 -29.84 27.19 -37.36
N HIS A 185 -28.56 27.33 -36.99
CA HIS A 185 -27.81 28.52 -36.61
C HIS A 185 -28.43 29.91 -36.88
N ARG A 186 -28.47 30.72 -35.82
CA ARG A 186 -28.09 32.15 -35.84
C ARG A 186 -27.48 32.53 -34.48
N GLY A 187 -26.49 33.42 -34.53
CA GLY A 187 -25.51 33.62 -33.46
C GLY A 187 -25.88 34.63 -32.37
N ALA A 188 -24.95 34.69 -31.42
CA ALA A 188 -24.66 35.72 -30.44
C ALA A 188 -25.68 35.96 -29.31
N ARG A 189 -25.33 35.50 -28.10
CA ARG A 189 -24.83 36.35 -26.99
C ARG A 189 -24.42 35.47 -25.81
N GLN A 190 -23.25 35.76 -25.24
CA GLN A 190 -22.83 35.26 -23.93
C GLN A 190 -23.77 35.83 -22.88
N GLU A 191 -24.55 34.98 -22.22
CA GLU A 191 -25.20 35.31 -20.95
C GLU A 191 -24.41 34.63 -19.83
N ASN A 192 -23.78 35.47 -19.00
CA ASN A 192 -23.14 35.07 -17.76
C ASN A 192 -24.20 34.50 -16.81
N HIS A 193 -24.21 33.19 -16.61
CA HIS A 193 -24.88 32.60 -15.45
C HIS A 193 -23.97 32.74 -14.22
N PRO A 194 -24.47 33.29 -13.10
CA PRO A 194 -23.72 33.32 -11.87
C PRO A 194 -23.51 31.87 -11.41
N GLN A 195 -22.24 31.47 -11.30
CA GLN A 195 -21.87 30.22 -10.64
C GLN A 195 -22.40 30.29 -9.21
N GLY A 196 -23.34 29.39 -8.87
CA GLY A 196 -23.64 29.10 -7.48
C GLY A 196 -22.36 28.66 -6.76
N PRO A 197 -22.24 28.82 -5.44
CA PRO A 197 -21.01 28.51 -4.73
C PRO A 197 -20.68 27.03 -4.95
N THR A 198 -19.62 26.77 -5.72
CA THR A 198 -18.93 25.50 -5.73
C THR A 198 -18.52 25.25 -4.28
N LEU A 199 -19.10 24.25 -3.61
CA LEU A 199 -18.51 23.75 -2.37
C LEU A 199 -17.09 23.33 -2.74
N ALA A 200 -16.10 24.15 -2.37
CA ALA A 200 -14.71 23.74 -2.48
C ALA A 200 -14.58 22.44 -1.69
N LEU A 201 -14.21 21.36 -2.36
CA LEU A 201 -13.78 20.15 -1.69
C LEU A 201 -12.70 20.56 -0.69
N LEU A 202 -12.96 20.33 0.59
CA LEU A 202 -12.01 20.64 1.65
C LEU A 202 -10.79 19.76 1.44
N ASP A 203 -9.63 20.38 1.31
CA ASP A 203 -8.32 19.72 1.27
C ASP A 203 -8.17 18.90 2.57
N PRO A 204 -8.10 17.55 2.48
CA PRO A 204 -8.04 16.68 3.65
C PRO A 204 -6.83 16.99 4.54
N MET A 205 -5.69 17.28 3.93
CA MET A 205 -4.47 17.59 4.66
C MET A 205 -4.62 18.89 5.46
N LYS A 206 -5.09 19.97 4.82
CA LYS A 206 -5.34 21.24 5.53
C LYS A 206 -6.36 21.08 6.64
N THR A 207 -7.40 20.30 6.40
CA THR A 207 -8.44 20.03 7.41
C THR A 207 -7.83 19.35 8.64
N THR A 208 -7.01 18.31 8.44
CA THR A 208 -6.34 17.59 9.54
C THR A 208 -5.32 18.47 10.26
N GLN A 209 -4.54 19.28 9.53
CA GLN A 209 -3.54 20.17 10.13
C GLN A 209 -4.15 21.36 10.89
N GLN A 210 -5.37 21.78 10.54
CA GLN A 210 -6.10 22.83 11.26
C GLN A 210 -6.86 22.32 12.49
N ASP A 211 -6.91 21.00 12.70
CA ASP A 211 -7.50 20.40 13.89
C ASP A 211 -6.71 20.80 15.15
N LYS A 212 -7.39 21.50 16.06
CA LYS A 212 -6.77 22.01 17.30
C LYS A 212 -6.22 20.90 18.19
N THR A 213 -6.82 19.69 18.17
CA THR A 213 -6.34 18.55 18.94
C THR A 213 -5.04 18.01 18.33
N VAL A 214 -4.96 17.94 16.99
CA VAL A 214 -3.75 17.53 16.26
C VAL A 214 -2.61 18.51 16.53
N GLN A 215 -2.84 19.81 16.36
CA GLN A 215 -1.85 20.86 16.66
C GLN A 215 -1.41 20.86 18.13
N SER A 216 -2.32 20.51 19.05
CA SER A 216 -1.99 20.37 20.46
C SER A 216 -1.04 19.20 20.69
N LEU A 217 -1.31 18.03 20.11
CA LEU A 217 -0.41 16.87 20.24
C LEU A 217 0.96 17.16 19.63
N GLU A 218 1.00 17.76 18.44
CA GLU A 218 2.23 18.15 17.76
C GLU A 218 3.13 19.02 18.64
N ARG A 219 2.59 20.11 19.20
CA ARG A 219 3.34 20.99 20.11
C ARG A 219 3.84 20.26 21.36
N GLN A 220 3.01 19.38 21.93
CA GLN A 220 3.38 18.61 23.11
C GLN A 220 4.53 17.65 22.82
N LEU A 221 4.46 16.89 21.73
CA LEU A 221 5.48 15.92 21.33
C LEU A 221 6.79 16.61 20.92
N ASN A 222 6.71 17.69 20.13
CA ASN A 222 7.91 18.44 19.72
C ASN A 222 8.64 19.06 20.92
N ALA A 223 7.91 19.50 21.96
CA ALA A 223 8.52 19.97 23.21
C ALA A 223 9.10 18.80 24.04
N PHE A 224 8.40 17.67 24.11
CA PHE A 224 8.83 16.48 24.84
C PHE A 224 10.10 15.86 24.22
N ARG A 225 10.20 15.86 22.88
CA ARG A 225 11.38 15.43 22.12
C ARG A 225 12.67 16.10 22.61
N GLN A 226 12.62 17.37 22.99
CA GLN A 226 13.81 18.11 23.47
C GLN A 226 14.33 17.63 24.82
N ARG A 227 13.53 16.86 25.56
CA ARG A 227 13.90 16.25 26.85
C ARG A 227 14.44 14.83 26.70
N GLN A 228 14.22 14.19 25.55
CA GLN A 228 14.57 12.79 25.32
C GLN A 228 16.03 12.64 24.82
N THR A 229 16.67 11.56 25.24
CA THR A 229 17.97 11.13 24.71
C THR A 229 17.81 10.14 23.56
N PHE A 230 18.92 9.66 23.01
CA PHE A 230 18.93 8.76 21.84
C PHE A 230 18.05 7.50 22.02
N ASP A 231 17.98 6.92 23.22
CA ASP A 231 17.18 5.72 23.48
C ASP A 231 15.73 5.99 23.89
N GLY A 232 15.35 7.27 23.96
CA GLY A 232 14.00 7.74 24.30
C GLY A 232 13.78 8.08 25.77
N SER A 233 14.73 7.78 26.65
CA SER A 233 14.67 8.15 28.08
C SER A 233 14.81 9.66 28.31
N ILE A 234 14.33 10.16 29.45
CA ILE A 234 14.51 11.53 29.94
C ILE A 234 15.46 11.50 31.14
N PRO A 235 16.66 12.11 31.04
CA PRO A 235 17.61 12.17 32.15
C PRO A 235 17.08 13.14 33.22
N ASP A 236 17.29 12.76 34.48
CA ASP A 236 16.85 13.51 35.67
C ASP A 236 15.39 14.00 35.55
N PRO A 237 14.42 13.07 35.42
CA PRO A 237 13.04 13.42 35.11
C PRO A 237 12.39 14.22 36.24
N THR A 238 11.64 15.24 35.86
CA THR A 238 10.96 16.15 36.79
C THR A 238 9.46 15.85 36.87
N PRO A 239 8.73 16.34 37.90
CA PRO A 239 7.27 16.27 37.93
C PRO A 239 6.60 16.90 36.70
N GLN A 240 7.24 17.89 36.06
CA GLN A 240 6.77 18.51 34.84
C GLN A 240 6.84 17.57 33.63
N ASP A 241 7.87 16.72 33.54
CA ASP A 241 8.01 15.72 32.48
C ASP A 241 6.94 14.63 32.61
N ILE A 242 6.67 14.17 33.84
CA ILE A 242 5.57 13.22 34.15
C ILE A 242 4.22 13.83 33.77
N ALA A 243 3.97 15.08 34.16
CA ALA A 243 2.74 15.77 33.81
C ALA A 243 2.62 16.03 32.29
N ALA A 244 3.73 16.24 31.59
CA ALA A 244 3.75 16.39 30.14
C ALA A 244 3.36 15.08 29.45
N LEU A 245 3.93 13.94 29.88
CA LEU A 245 3.54 12.63 29.35
C LEU A 245 2.06 12.32 29.61
N GLY A 246 1.52 12.68 30.79
CA GLY A 246 0.09 12.54 31.07
C GLY A 246 -0.82 13.37 30.15
N ARG A 247 -0.41 14.60 29.78
CA ARG A 247 -1.15 15.42 28.79
C ARG A 247 -1.07 14.83 27.38
N ILE A 248 0.11 14.31 27.00
CA ILE A 248 0.32 13.60 25.73
C ILE A 248 -0.58 12.36 25.69
N GLN A 249 -0.63 11.58 26.77
CA GLN A 249 -1.50 10.41 26.89
C GLN A 249 -2.96 10.77 26.64
N ALA A 250 -3.48 11.78 27.36
CA ALA A 250 -4.86 12.22 27.21
C ALA A 250 -5.19 12.71 25.80
N THR A 251 -4.31 13.52 25.20
CA THR A 251 -4.48 14.03 23.83
C THR A 251 -4.40 12.90 22.80
N GLY A 252 -3.45 11.97 22.98
CA GLY A 252 -3.27 10.79 22.14
C GLY A 252 -4.47 9.84 22.19
N THR A 253 -5.05 9.59 23.37
CA THR A 253 -6.28 8.79 23.52
C THR A 253 -7.45 9.40 22.74
N LEU A 254 -7.63 10.73 22.80
CA LEU A 254 -8.68 11.41 22.01
C LEU A 254 -8.48 11.25 20.50
N LEU A 255 -7.24 11.33 20.02
CA LEU A 255 -6.95 11.16 18.60
C LEU A 255 -7.04 9.68 18.18
N HIS A 256 -6.65 8.73 19.03
CA HIS A 256 -6.87 7.31 18.75
C HIS A 256 -8.36 6.95 18.69
N ALA A 257 -9.22 7.61 19.47
CA ALA A 257 -10.66 7.44 19.34
C ALA A 257 -11.23 7.99 18.01
N ARG A 258 -10.53 8.94 17.37
CA ARG A 258 -10.95 9.57 16.11
C ARG A 258 -10.37 8.90 14.86
N TYR A 259 -9.08 8.59 14.88
CA TYR A 259 -8.30 8.11 13.73
C TYR A 259 -7.65 6.74 13.96
N GLY A 260 -7.65 6.25 15.21
CA GLY A 260 -7.01 5.00 15.59
C GLY A 260 -7.96 3.81 15.55
N GLN A 261 -7.37 2.62 15.58
CA GLN A 261 -8.14 1.38 15.78
C GLN A 261 -8.45 1.21 17.26
N ALA A 262 -9.59 0.60 17.59
CA ALA A 262 -10.03 0.40 18.98
C ALA A 262 -8.95 -0.25 19.87
N ARG A 263 -8.16 -1.18 19.32
CA ARG A 263 -7.05 -1.84 20.02
C ARG A 263 -5.86 -0.94 20.34
N MET A 264 -5.66 0.15 19.60
CA MET A 264 -4.56 1.10 19.83
C MET A 264 -4.73 1.86 21.14
N ILE A 265 -5.97 2.18 21.53
CA ILE A 265 -6.24 2.93 22.77
C ILE A 265 -5.72 2.15 23.99
N GLY A 266 -6.12 0.88 24.10
CA GLY A 266 -5.70 0.04 25.22
C GLY A 266 -4.19 -0.23 25.23
N ALA A 267 -3.57 -0.42 24.05
CA ALA A 267 -2.13 -0.60 23.93
C ALA A 267 -1.36 0.66 24.36
N TRP A 268 -1.78 1.82 23.86
CA TRP A 268 -1.23 3.14 24.19
C TRP A 268 -1.27 3.43 25.69
N GLU A 269 -2.44 3.24 26.31
CA GLU A 269 -2.62 3.50 27.74
C GLU A 269 -1.76 2.58 28.61
N GLN A 270 -1.64 1.31 28.24
CA GLN A 270 -0.86 0.33 28.99
C GLN A 270 0.65 0.57 28.87
N ASP A 271 1.17 0.86 27.67
CA ASP A 271 2.60 1.10 27.50
C ASP A 271 3.04 2.42 28.16
N ILE A 272 2.21 3.46 28.13
CA ILE A 272 2.45 4.71 28.88
C ILE A 272 2.44 4.45 30.39
N ALA A 273 1.45 3.72 30.90
CA ALA A 273 1.37 3.39 32.33
C ALA A 273 2.58 2.56 32.79
N ALA A 274 3.05 1.64 31.95
CA ALA A 274 4.25 0.85 32.21
C ALA A 274 5.51 1.72 32.26
N TRP A 275 5.67 2.67 31.33
CA TRP A 275 6.82 3.58 31.34
C TRP A 275 6.82 4.52 32.54
N LEU A 276 5.65 5.06 32.91
CA LEU A 276 5.49 5.87 34.13
C LEU A 276 5.85 5.07 35.40
N ALA A 277 5.46 3.80 35.47
CA ALA A 277 5.79 2.93 36.60
C ALA A 277 7.28 2.57 36.66
N ALA A 278 7.94 2.43 35.50
CA ALA A 278 9.37 2.14 35.42
C ALA A 278 10.26 3.37 35.71
N GLY A 279 9.76 4.58 35.44
CA GLY A 279 10.50 5.83 35.51
C GLY A 279 10.92 6.32 34.11
N LEU A 280 10.79 7.63 33.87
CA LEU A 280 11.09 8.23 32.55
C LEU A 280 12.59 8.23 32.23
N ASP A 281 13.46 8.05 33.22
CA ASP A 281 14.89 7.83 33.07
C ASP A 281 15.25 6.45 32.49
N THR A 282 14.26 5.56 32.38
CA THR A 282 14.41 4.28 31.68
C THR A 282 13.97 4.41 30.21
N PRO A 283 14.58 3.63 29.29
CA PRO A 283 14.14 3.62 27.89
C PRO A 283 12.68 3.13 27.78
N PRO A 284 11.81 3.80 27.01
CA PRO A 284 10.42 3.38 26.82
C PRO A 284 10.35 2.01 26.16
N CYS A 285 9.26 1.28 26.40
CA CYS A 285 9.03 -0.07 25.87
C CYS A 285 7.60 -0.19 25.35
N PHE A 286 7.40 -0.05 24.04
CA PHE A 286 6.08 0.08 23.40
C PHE A 286 5.73 -1.14 22.53
N ASP A 287 5.91 -2.34 23.10
CA ASP A 287 5.62 -3.60 22.41
C ASP A 287 4.13 -3.71 22.03
N ARG A 288 3.22 -3.28 22.91
CA ARG A 288 1.78 -3.39 22.67
C ARG A 288 1.35 -2.45 21.55
N VAL A 289 1.85 -1.21 21.55
CA VAL A 289 1.55 -0.24 20.50
C VAL A 289 2.08 -0.74 19.15
N ARG A 290 3.31 -1.27 19.09
CA ARG A 290 3.86 -1.89 17.88
C ARG A 290 2.96 -3.01 17.35
N ASP A 291 2.57 -3.95 18.21
CA ASP A 291 1.81 -5.14 17.80
C ASP A 291 0.31 -4.84 17.54
N ALA A 292 -0.21 -3.77 18.15
CA ALA A 292 -1.59 -3.32 17.98
C ALA A 292 -1.77 -2.38 16.78
N TYR A 293 -0.69 -1.88 16.15
CA TYR A 293 -0.82 -1.07 14.95
C TYR A 293 -1.16 -1.93 13.74
N GLN A 294 -2.03 -1.42 12.86
CA GLN A 294 -2.27 -1.95 11.53
C GLN A 294 -2.47 -0.74 10.60
N PRO A 295 -1.99 -0.80 9.35
CA PRO A 295 -2.38 0.16 8.33
C PRO A 295 -3.91 0.25 8.23
N PRO A 296 -4.49 1.45 8.02
CA PRO A 296 -5.92 1.57 7.79
C PRO A 296 -6.29 0.93 6.45
N PRO A 297 -7.56 0.56 6.21
CA PRO A 297 -8.05 0.20 4.89
C PRO A 297 -7.78 1.30 3.85
N ASN A 298 -7.71 0.91 2.57
CA ASN A 298 -7.50 1.88 1.49
C ASN A 298 -8.57 2.99 1.51
N GLY A 299 -8.14 4.24 1.32
CA GLY A 299 -8.96 5.45 1.39
C GLY A 299 -9.24 5.98 2.80
N LEU A 300 -8.77 5.31 3.86
CA LEU A 300 -9.00 5.73 5.25
C LEU A 300 -7.75 6.29 5.92
N ASP A 301 -8.00 7.20 6.88
CA ASP A 301 -6.96 7.80 7.71
C ASP A 301 -6.61 6.86 8.87
N GLY A 302 -5.33 6.84 9.24
CA GLY A 302 -4.81 6.08 10.37
C GLY A 302 -3.85 6.94 11.20
N LEU A 303 -3.84 6.69 12.51
CA LEU A 303 -2.95 7.34 13.47
C LEU A 303 -1.98 6.34 14.08
N PHE A 304 -0.71 6.73 14.13
CA PHE A 304 0.31 6.13 14.97
C PHE A 304 0.84 7.17 15.98
N ILE A 305 1.05 6.75 17.24
CA ILE A 305 1.78 7.51 18.26
C ILE A 305 2.67 6.54 19.02
N GLY A 306 3.98 6.82 19.15
CA GLY A 306 4.90 5.97 19.89
C GLY A 306 6.36 6.40 19.77
N PRO A 307 7.27 5.82 20.59
CA PRO A 307 8.69 6.09 20.54
C PRO A 307 9.30 5.46 19.27
N VAL A 308 9.77 6.28 18.34
CA VAL A 308 10.24 5.84 17.02
C VAL A 308 11.56 6.50 16.66
N ILE A 309 12.45 5.72 16.07
CA ILE A 309 13.59 6.26 15.32
C ILE A 309 13.18 6.51 13.86
N THR A 310 12.99 7.77 13.49
CA THR A 310 12.52 8.11 12.14
C THR A 310 13.65 7.94 11.11
N ALA A 311 13.45 7.23 10.00
CA ALA A 311 14.49 7.06 8.98
C ALA A 311 14.82 8.41 8.33
N ASN A 312 16.09 8.84 8.26
CA ASN A 312 16.52 10.12 7.65
C ASN A 312 15.74 11.38 8.14
N GLY A 313 15.17 11.34 9.34
CA GLY A 313 14.49 12.48 9.99
C GLY A 313 15.45 13.46 10.66
N PRO A 314 14.96 14.62 11.12
CA PRO A 314 15.79 15.73 11.60
C PRO A 314 16.57 15.40 12.88
N PRO A 315 17.65 16.14 13.18
CA PRO A 315 18.33 16.08 14.48
C PRO A 315 17.46 16.69 15.61
N PRO A 316 17.67 16.33 16.89
CA PRO A 316 18.52 15.21 17.33
C PRO A 316 17.96 13.87 16.85
N ARG A 317 18.82 12.87 16.63
CA ARG A 317 18.42 11.52 16.20
C ARG A 317 18.20 10.65 17.45
N GLY A 318 17.19 9.76 17.43
CA GLY A 318 16.86 8.91 18.58
C GLY A 318 15.45 8.34 18.52
N TYR A 319 15.12 7.49 19.49
CA TYR A 319 13.78 6.94 19.70
C TYR A 319 12.88 7.95 20.43
N HIS A 320 12.43 8.97 19.71
CA HIS A 320 11.58 10.03 20.26
C HIS A 320 10.11 9.65 20.19
N LEU A 321 9.31 10.17 21.11
CA LEU A 321 7.85 10.01 21.07
C LEU A 321 7.31 10.87 19.91
N GLU A 322 6.87 10.20 18.84
CA GLU A 322 6.44 10.84 17.60
C GLU A 322 5.03 10.37 17.22
N PHE A 323 4.35 11.14 16.37
CA PHE A 323 3.09 10.73 15.76
C PHE A 323 3.05 11.03 14.27
N PHE A 324 2.18 10.31 13.57
CA PHE A 324 1.67 10.72 12.28
C PHE A 324 0.19 10.34 12.12
N ILE A 325 -0.52 11.14 11.34
CA ILE A 325 -1.80 10.82 10.73
C ILE A 325 -1.54 10.70 9.24
N ALA A 326 -1.87 9.56 8.65
CA ALA A 326 -1.70 9.30 7.23
C ALA A 326 -2.92 8.61 6.65
N ARG A 327 -3.26 8.93 5.41
CA ARG A 327 -4.25 8.19 4.63
C ARG A 327 -3.56 7.10 3.83
N ARG A 328 -4.03 5.87 3.94
CA ARG A 328 -3.62 4.82 2.98
C ARG A 328 -4.37 5.05 1.67
N GLU A 329 -3.67 5.16 0.56
CA GLU A 329 -4.26 5.45 -0.75
C GLU A 329 -3.49 4.79 -1.89
N ASP A 330 -3.88 3.58 -2.26
CA ASP A 330 -3.39 2.91 -3.47
C ASP A 330 -4.17 3.41 -4.70
N PRO A 331 -3.49 3.99 -5.71
CA PRO A 331 -4.13 4.44 -6.94
C PRO A 331 -4.46 3.24 -7.87
N PRO A 332 -5.33 3.43 -8.88
CA PRO A 332 -5.74 2.36 -9.79
C PRO A 332 -4.56 1.61 -10.46
N GLU A 333 -3.45 2.32 -10.73
CA GLU A 333 -2.23 1.73 -11.29
C GLU A 333 -1.68 0.57 -10.45
N VAL A 334 -1.79 0.65 -9.12
CA VAL A 334 -1.32 -0.42 -8.24
C VAL A 334 -2.17 -1.67 -8.42
N SER A 335 -3.50 -1.53 -8.55
CA SER A 335 -4.39 -2.66 -8.83
C SER A 335 -4.13 -3.31 -10.19
N ASP A 336 -3.81 -2.51 -11.22
CA ASP A 336 -3.42 -3.05 -12.53
C ASP A 336 -2.09 -3.84 -12.47
N LEU A 337 -1.15 -3.35 -11.65
CA LEU A 337 0.11 -4.06 -11.39
C LEU A 337 -0.11 -5.33 -10.60
N GLU A 338 -1.04 -5.39 -9.65
CA GLU A 338 -1.35 -6.62 -8.90
C GLU A 338 -1.77 -7.78 -9.79
N TRP A 339 -2.46 -7.49 -10.89
CA TRP A 339 -2.83 -8.50 -11.88
C TRP A 339 -1.62 -8.99 -12.69
N THR A 340 -0.75 -8.06 -13.09
CA THR A 340 0.40 -8.34 -13.97
C THR A 340 1.58 -8.93 -13.20
N TYR A 341 1.75 -8.53 -11.94
CA TYR A 341 2.82 -8.86 -11.01
C TYR A 341 2.21 -9.37 -9.70
N PRO A 342 1.63 -10.58 -9.67
CA PRO A 342 0.93 -11.10 -8.50
C PRO A 342 1.91 -11.25 -7.33
N HIS A 343 1.89 -10.28 -6.43
CA HIS A 343 2.86 -10.18 -5.35
C HIS A 343 2.59 -11.23 -4.27
N PRO A 344 3.58 -12.10 -3.93
CA PRO A 344 3.34 -13.23 -3.03
C PRO A 344 3.06 -12.81 -1.58
N LYS A 345 3.67 -11.69 -1.14
CA LYS A 345 3.54 -11.16 0.24
C LYS A 345 3.60 -9.63 0.30
N ASN A 346 2.67 -8.94 -0.36
CA ASN A 346 2.73 -7.46 -0.41
C ASN A 346 2.54 -6.89 1.00
N LYS A 347 3.51 -6.10 1.46
CA LYS A 347 3.44 -5.36 2.73
C LYS A 347 3.63 -3.85 2.53
N CYS A 348 3.88 -3.43 1.29
CA CYS A 348 3.99 -2.03 0.91
C CYS A 348 2.62 -1.35 0.97
N GLU A 349 2.54 -0.30 1.78
CA GLU A 349 1.34 0.51 1.98
C GLU A 349 1.61 1.93 1.46
N SER A 350 0.98 2.28 0.34
CA SER A 350 1.03 3.65 -0.19
C SER A 350 0.25 4.59 0.72
N ALA A 351 0.90 5.65 1.21
CA ALA A 351 0.27 6.56 2.14
C ALA A 351 0.55 8.04 1.83
N ARG A 352 -0.43 8.89 2.15
CA ARG A 352 -0.26 10.35 2.21
C ARG A 352 -0.12 10.79 3.65
N LEU A 353 1.00 11.42 3.97
CA LEU A 353 1.18 12.05 5.27
C LEU A 353 0.27 13.29 5.36
N LEU A 354 -0.62 13.32 6.36
CA LEU A 354 -1.58 14.42 6.55
C LEU A 354 -1.09 15.41 7.63
N ALA A 355 -0.69 14.88 8.77
CA ALA A 355 -0.16 15.65 9.89
C ALA A 355 0.80 14.77 10.70
N ALA A 356 1.82 15.35 11.30
CA ALA A 356 2.79 14.59 12.09
C ALA A 356 3.62 15.52 13.00
N SER A 357 4.34 14.93 13.94
CA SER A 357 5.38 15.63 14.70
C SER A 357 6.64 15.83 13.83
N ALA A 358 7.57 16.65 14.31
CA ALA A 358 8.75 17.07 13.55
C ALA A 358 9.58 15.89 13.01
N GLY A 359 9.63 14.76 13.75
CA GLY A 359 10.40 13.59 13.33
C GLY A 359 9.98 13.00 11.98
N PHE A 360 8.71 13.13 11.60
CA PHE A 360 8.16 12.68 10.32
C PHE A 360 7.85 13.86 9.37
N MET A 361 7.39 15.00 9.92
CA MET A 361 6.98 16.16 9.13
C MET A 361 8.16 16.97 8.58
N GLU A 362 9.37 16.77 9.10
CA GLU A 362 10.56 17.48 8.64
C GLU A 362 11.60 16.52 8.04
N GLY A 363 12.44 17.05 7.14
CA GLY A 363 13.52 16.30 6.52
C GLY A 363 13.05 15.11 5.68
N ASN A 364 13.95 14.15 5.48
CA ASN A 364 13.80 13.09 4.47
C ASN A 364 13.14 11.81 5.00
N CYS A 365 12.40 11.87 6.12
CA CYS A 365 11.68 10.70 6.61
C CYS A 365 10.42 10.40 5.77
N ILE A 366 10.47 9.32 5.02
CA ILE A 366 9.45 8.94 4.02
C ILE A 366 8.88 7.54 4.24
N VAL A 367 9.33 6.83 5.27
CA VAL A 367 8.95 5.44 5.54
C VAL A 367 8.70 5.21 7.02
N PHE A 368 7.86 4.23 7.32
CA PHE A 368 7.60 3.77 8.67
C PHE A 368 7.47 2.24 8.73
N PHE A 369 8.28 1.63 9.60
CA PHE A 369 8.37 0.19 9.81
C PHE A 369 8.21 -0.15 11.29
N PRO A 370 7.70 -1.34 11.65
CA PRO A 370 7.59 -1.78 13.04
C PRO A 370 8.95 -1.84 13.76
N GLU A 371 10.04 -2.11 13.02
CA GLU A 371 11.42 -2.17 13.52
C GLU A 371 11.90 -0.82 14.07
N ASN A 372 11.27 0.28 13.64
CA ASN A 372 11.65 1.61 14.06
C ASN A 372 11.06 1.98 15.44
N ILE A 373 10.12 1.18 15.96
CA ILE A 373 9.47 1.43 17.25
C ILE A 373 10.36 0.89 18.37
N ARG A 374 10.51 1.68 19.43
CA ARG A 374 11.23 1.23 20.63
C ARG A 374 10.44 0.14 21.35
N ALA A 375 10.94 -1.07 21.24
CA ALA A 375 10.34 -2.29 21.76
C ALA A 375 11.41 -3.16 22.43
N ARG A 376 10.97 -4.07 23.32
CA ARG A 376 11.87 -5.03 23.98
C ARG A 376 12.25 -6.15 23.03
N ASP A 377 11.25 -6.69 22.37
CA ASP A 377 11.42 -7.83 21.48
C ASP A 377 11.81 -7.35 20.08
N LYS A 378 12.66 -8.13 19.40
CA LYS A 378 12.93 -7.89 17.98
C LYS A 378 11.71 -8.28 17.15
N VAL A 379 11.45 -7.53 16.09
CA VAL A 379 10.44 -7.89 15.08
C VAL A 379 10.87 -9.20 14.40
N SER A 380 10.01 -10.21 14.43
CA SER A 380 10.27 -11.52 13.83
C SER A 380 9.85 -11.60 12.36
N HIS A 381 8.87 -10.79 11.97
CA HIS A 381 8.39 -10.63 10.61
C HIS A 381 7.79 -9.23 10.44
N GLN A 382 8.00 -8.61 9.29
CA GLN A 382 7.48 -7.28 8.99
C GLN A 382 5.96 -7.34 8.78
N GLN A 383 5.22 -6.70 9.68
CA GLN A 383 3.75 -6.71 9.64
C GLN A 383 3.16 -5.67 8.68
N TYR A 384 3.88 -4.57 8.48
CA TYR A 384 3.49 -3.43 7.65
C TYR A 384 4.72 -2.62 7.21
N ALA A 385 4.59 -1.91 6.08
CA ALA A 385 5.57 -0.96 5.58
C ALA A 385 4.85 0.25 4.98
N LEU A 386 4.81 1.38 5.68
CA LEU A 386 4.15 2.58 5.18
C LEU A 386 5.13 3.49 4.46
N PHE A 387 4.74 3.98 3.29
CA PHE A 387 5.51 4.90 2.47
C PHE A 387 4.75 6.20 2.26
N PHE A 388 5.30 7.33 2.73
CA PHE A 388 4.70 8.66 2.63
C PHE A 388 5.00 9.29 1.26
N PHE A 389 4.42 8.75 0.19
CA PHE A 389 4.79 9.09 -1.18
C PHE A 389 4.56 10.56 -1.55
N ASN A 390 3.61 11.25 -0.90
CA ASN A 390 3.37 12.68 -1.14
C ASN A 390 4.55 13.58 -0.72
N LYS A 391 5.45 13.10 0.16
CA LYS A 391 6.68 13.84 0.49
C LYS A 391 7.70 13.89 -0.65
N PHE A 392 7.71 12.89 -1.53
CA PHE A 392 8.78 12.74 -2.52
C PHE A 392 8.84 13.89 -3.50
N GLN A 393 7.71 14.50 -3.89
CA GLN A 393 7.71 15.56 -4.90
C GLN A 393 8.61 16.72 -4.47
N LYS A 394 8.37 17.29 -3.28
CA LYS A 394 9.14 18.43 -2.79
C LYS A 394 10.63 18.11 -2.65
N ILE A 395 10.94 16.90 -2.16
CA ILE A 395 12.32 16.40 -2.06
C ILE A 395 12.96 16.33 -3.46
N TYR A 396 12.24 15.77 -4.42
CA TYR A 396 12.71 15.56 -5.78
C TYR A 396 12.97 16.90 -6.50
N GLU A 397 12.02 17.83 -6.41
CA GLU A 397 12.11 19.14 -7.04
C GLU A 397 13.20 20.03 -6.44
N GLU A 398 13.25 20.15 -5.11
CA GLU A 398 14.17 21.10 -4.46
C GLU A 398 15.61 20.59 -4.38
N ILE A 399 15.80 19.27 -4.32
CA ILE A 399 17.13 18.66 -4.15
C ILE A 399 17.58 17.94 -5.42
N THR A 400 16.79 16.96 -5.89
CA THR A 400 17.26 16.02 -6.92
C THR A 400 17.38 16.67 -8.30
N LEU A 401 16.36 17.40 -8.76
CA LEU A 401 16.38 18.06 -10.07
C LEU A 401 17.48 19.13 -10.15
N ARG A 402 17.67 19.89 -9.06
CA ARG A 402 18.71 20.92 -8.95
C ARG A 402 20.10 20.31 -9.04
N ASN A 403 20.38 19.29 -8.23
CA ASN A 403 21.68 18.62 -8.24
C ASN A 403 21.94 17.87 -9.55
N THR A 404 20.92 17.25 -10.14
CA THR A 404 21.04 16.63 -11.47
C THR A 404 21.57 17.65 -12.48
N THR A 405 20.92 18.83 -12.57
CA THR A 405 21.35 19.91 -13.48
C THR A 405 22.78 20.38 -13.20
N THR A 406 23.16 20.49 -11.93
CA THR A 406 24.53 20.84 -11.52
C THR A 406 25.56 19.81 -11.98
N PHE A 407 25.28 18.51 -11.83
CA PHE A 407 26.28 17.47 -12.07
C PHE A 407 26.45 17.06 -13.52
N ILE A 408 25.36 16.96 -14.28
CA ILE A 408 25.40 16.52 -15.69
C ILE A 408 25.29 17.69 -16.69
N GLY A 409 25.03 18.91 -16.21
CA GLY A 409 24.84 20.10 -17.06
C GLY A 409 23.45 20.16 -17.70
N ALA A 410 23.03 21.35 -18.12
CA ALA A 410 21.66 21.64 -18.57
C ALA A 410 21.21 20.76 -19.75
N ASP A 411 22.04 20.58 -20.78
CA ASP A 411 21.67 19.83 -21.98
C ASP A 411 21.38 18.35 -21.68
N LEU A 412 22.24 17.68 -20.89
CA LEU A 412 22.00 16.29 -20.47
C LEU A 412 20.83 16.19 -19.49
N ALA A 413 20.71 17.17 -18.60
CA ALA A 413 19.59 17.29 -17.67
C ALA A 413 18.23 17.36 -18.38
N GLU A 414 18.12 18.13 -19.46
CA GLU A 414 16.90 18.21 -20.25
C GLU A 414 16.54 16.88 -20.92
N ALA A 415 17.53 16.14 -21.41
CA ALA A 415 17.31 14.80 -21.98
C ALA A 415 16.88 13.74 -20.94
N TRP A 416 17.21 13.97 -19.65
CA TRP A 416 16.93 13.02 -18.57
C TRP A 416 15.69 13.32 -17.76
N MET A 417 15.22 14.55 -17.66
CA MET A 417 14.14 14.92 -16.75
C MET A 417 12.82 15.24 -17.48
N GLY A 418 12.66 14.73 -18.71
CA GLY A 418 11.51 15.04 -19.55
C GLY A 418 10.19 14.48 -19.01
N ALA A 419 10.22 13.34 -18.31
CA ALA A 419 9.01 12.71 -17.78
C ALA A 419 8.66 13.16 -16.35
N SER A 420 9.63 13.69 -15.59
CA SER A 420 9.46 14.01 -14.16
C SER A 420 9.50 15.50 -13.82
N ARG A 421 10.14 16.35 -14.64
CA ARG A 421 10.23 17.79 -14.38
C ARG A 421 8.87 18.46 -14.53
N GLY A 422 8.43 19.17 -13.48
CA GLY A 422 7.15 19.89 -13.49
C GLY A 422 5.92 18.98 -13.47
N MET A 423 6.11 17.71 -13.10
CA MET A 423 5.02 16.75 -12.90
C MET A 423 4.05 17.27 -11.82
N ALA A 424 2.75 17.10 -12.05
CA ALA A 424 1.76 17.48 -11.06
C ALA A 424 1.92 16.63 -9.78
N PRO A 425 1.62 17.18 -8.59
CA PRO A 425 1.73 16.45 -7.32
C PRO A 425 1.05 15.08 -7.33
N GLU A 426 -0.16 15.03 -7.89
CA GLU A 426 -0.95 13.81 -7.97
C GLU A 426 -0.29 12.75 -8.86
N ASP A 427 0.22 13.15 -10.03
CA ASP A 427 0.93 12.24 -10.92
C ASP A 427 2.24 11.75 -10.30
N CYS A 428 2.93 12.62 -9.55
CA CYS A 428 4.13 12.23 -8.80
C CYS A 428 3.80 11.19 -7.73
N TYR A 429 2.73 11.40 -6.97
CA TYR A 429 2.25 10.42 -5.99
C TYR A 429 1.96 9.07 -6.65
N ARG A 430 1.19 9.06 -7.74
CA ARG A 430 0.81 7.82 -8.45
C ARG A 430 2.02 7.08 -9.01
N ALA A 431 2.94 7.80 -9.65
CA ALA A 431 4.20 7.25 -10.14
C ALA A 431 5.06 6.66 -9.01
N ARG A 432 5.06 7.26 -7.82
CA ARG A 432 5.76 6.73 -6.64
C ARG A 432 5.10 5.48 -6.08
N CYS A 433 3.77 5.37 -6.14
CA CYS A 433 3.05 4.14 -5.79
C CYS A 433 3.40 2.99 -6.75
N VAL A 434 3.50 3.27 -8.05
CA VAL A 434 3.98 2.28 -9.05
C VAL A 434 5.38 1.79 -8.70
N TRP A 435 6.31 2.70 -8.41
CA TRP A 435 7.65 2.34 -7.98
C TRP A 435 7.63 1.49 -6.69
N GLY A 436 6.89 1.93 -5.67
CA GLY A 436 6.79 1.24 -4.39
C GLY A 436 6.30 -0.21 -4.54
N TYR A 437 5.25 -0.42 -5.33
CA TYR A 437 4.72 -1.75 -5.60
C TYR A 437 5.73 -2.65 -6.32
N LEU A 438 6.32 -2.16 -7.42
CA LEU A 438 7.30 -2.93 -8.20
C LEU A 438 8.56 -3.24 -7.38
N HIS A 439 9.01 -2.29 -6.56
CA HIS A 439 10.16 -2.47 -5.68
C HIS A 439 9.91 -3.57 -4.65
N ASP A 440 8.77 -3.54 -3.93
CA ASP A 440 8.41 -4.63 -3.00
C ASP A 440 8.28 -5.98 -3.72
N TYR A 441 7.67 -5.99 -4.91
CA TYR A 441 7.56 -7.19 -5.74
C TYR A 441 8.93 -7.80 -6.04
N TYR A 442 9.89 -6.97 -6.47
CA TYR A 442 11.21 -7.45 -6.87
C TYR A 442 12.09 -7.94 -5.70
N HIS A 443 11.84 -7.50 -4.46
CA HIS A 443 12.43 -8.15 -3.27
C HIS A 443 12.07 -9.64 -3.16
N HIS A 444 10.94 -10.05 -3.73
CA HIS A 444 10.44 -11.42 -3.68
C HIS A 444 10.81 -12.24 -4.95
N ARG A 445 11.68 -11.70 -5.79
CA ARG A 445 12.14 -12.34 -7.04
C ARG A 445 13.62 -12.69 -6.97
N GLY A 446 14.03 -13.50 -7.95
CA GLY A 446 15.42 -13.93 -8.11
C GLY A 446 15.82 -15.12 -7.22
N PRO A 447 17.12 -15.46 -7.21
CA PRO A 447 17.64 -16.68 -6.57
C PRO A 447 17.57 -16.74 -5.05
N MET A 448 17.47 -15.57 -4.39
CA MET A 448 17.45 -15.47 -2.94
C MET A 448 16.37 -14.47 -2.51
N PRO A 449 15.06 -14.79 -2.57
CA PRO A 449 13.99 -13.86 -2.17
C PRO A 449 14.10 -13.38 -0.72
N LEU A 450 13.69 -12.13 -0.45
CA LEU A 450 13.79 -11.46 0.86
C LEU A 450 13.03 -12.21 1.96
N ASP A 451 11.79 -12.64 1.69
CA ASP A 451 10.90 -13.27 2.68
C ASP A 451 11.43 -14.58 3.27
N THR A 452 12.23 -15.33 2.50
CA THR A 452 12.89 -16.56 2.97
C THR A 452 14.30 -16.32 3.52
N ASN A 453 14.84 -15.10 3.39
CA ASN A 453 16.23 -14.76 3.72
C ASN A 453 16.38 -13.46 4.53
N LEU A 454 15.34 -12.98 5.22
CA LEU A 454 15.29 -11.65 5.85
C LEU A 454 16.52 -11.38 6.73
N GLN A 455 16.86 -12.28 7.65
CA GLN A 455 18.01 -12.09 8.57
C GLN A 455 19.36 -11.98 7.85
N LEU A 456 19.50 -12.66 6.71
CA LEU A 456 20.67 -12.55 5.85
C LEU A 456 20.73 -11.18 5.18
N LYS A 457 19.59 -10.69 4.67
CA LYS A 457 19.51 -9.41 3.96
C LYS A 457 19.49 -8.17 4.86
N LEU A 458 19.18 -8.33 6.16
CA LEU A 458 19.42 -7.30 7.17
C LEU A 458 20.91 -7.02 7.42
N ASN A 459 21.82 -7.88 6.94
CA ASN A 459 23.24 -7.55 6.93
C ASN A 459 23.52 -6.40 5.97
N TRP A 460 24.34 -5.43 6.39
CA TRP A 460 24.60 -4.20 5.64
C TRP A 460 25.04 -4.41 4.18
N HIS A 461 26.01 -5.30 3.93
CA HIS A 461 26.55 -5.51 2.58
C HIS A 461 25.58 -6.31 1.71
N ALA A 462 24.96 -7.35 2.27
CA ALA A 462 23.96 -8.14 1.55
C ALA A 462 22.70 -7.33 1.22
N GLY A 463 22.23 -6.52 2.17
CA GLY A 463 21.10 -5.61 1.98
C GLY A 463 21.40 -4.53 0.94
N LEU A 464 22.60 -3.95 0.92
CA LEU A 464 22.99 -2.97 -0.09
C LEU A 464 22.91 -3.55 -1.51
N LEU A 465 23.38 -4.79 -1.71
CA LEU A 465 23.27 -5.47 -3.00
C LEU A 465 21.82 -5.81 -3.36
N GLU A 466 21.01 -6.17 -2.38
CA GLU A 466 19.59 -6.43 -2.61
C GLU A 466 18.88 -5.17 -3.12
N GLU A 467 19.01 -4.06 -2.41
CA GLU A 467 18.39 -2.78 -2.79
C GLU A 467 18.75 -2.38 -4.21
N ILE A 468 20.05 -2.43 -4.54
CA ILE A 468 20.49 -1.95 -5.85
C ILE A 468 20.10 -2.90 -6.98
N LYS A 469 20.04 -4.21 -6.72
CA LYS A 469 19.51 -5.19 -7.68
C LYS A 469 18.02 -4.94 -7.92
N VAL A 470 17.23 -4.77 -6.87
CA VAL A 470 15.79 -4.55 -6.94
C VAL A 470 15.48 -3.27 -7.70
N ASP A 471 16.11 -2.14 -7.36
CA ASP A 471 15.91 -0.89 -8.10
C ASP A 471 16.36 -1.00 -9.57
N SER A 472 17.44 -1.74 -9.84
CA SER A 472 17.86 -2.01 -11.22
C SER A 472 16.82 -2.82 -11.98
N GLN A 473 16.21 -3.82 -11.35
CA GLN A 473 15.12 -4.61 -11.95
C GLN A 473 13.89 -3.74 -12.23
N VAL A 474 13.50 -2.86 -11.29
CA VAL A 474 12.40 -1.92 -11.49
C VAL A 474 12.67 -0.97 -12.66
N VAL A 475 13.87 -0.39 -12.74
CA VAL A 475 14.27 0.48 -13.86
C VAL A 475 14.17 -0.24 -15.20
N LEU A 476 14.64 -1.49 -15.25
CA LEU A 476 14.61 -2.30 -16.47
C LEU A 476 13.19 -2.72 -16.86
N GLU A 477 12.31 -3.01 -15.89
CA GLU A 477 10.91 -3.34 -16.14
C GLU A 477 10.13 -2.13 -16.66
N CYS A 478 10.38 -0.94 -16.09
CA CYS A 478 9.75 0.32 -16.50
C CYS A 478 10.14 0.78 -17.91
N LEU A 479 11.02 0.06 -18.62
CA LEU A 479 11.25 0.26 -20.06
C LEU A 479 10.06 -0.21 -20.91
N ASP A 480 9.21 -1.09 -20.36
CA ASP A 480 7.97 -1.50 -21.01
C ASP A 480 6.97 -0.33 -21.00
N PRO A 481 6.52 0.16 -22.18
CA PRO A 481 5.59 1.28 -22.27
C PRO A 481 4.20 0.98 -21.68
N ARG A 482 3.90 -0.27 -21.33
CA ARG A 482 2.66 -0.67 -20.65
C ARG A 482 2.66 -0.31 -19.17
N ILE A 483 3.84 -0.08 -18.56
CA ILE A 483 3.93 0.32 -17.16
C ILE A 483 3.60 1.80 -17.05
N ALA A 484 2.47 2.09 -16.38
CA ALA A 484 2.04 3.46 -16.11
C ALA A 484 3.17 4.24 -15.39
N TYR A 485 3.44 5.46 -15.85
CA TYR A 485 4.51 6.31 -15.32
C TYR A 485 5.94 5.72 -15.40
N GLY A 486 6.17 4.65 -16.19
CA GLY A 486 7.47 3.96 -16.24
C GLY A 486 8.67 4.88 -16.49
N ALA A 487 8.55 5.82 -17.44
CA ALA A 487 9.60 6.80 -17.70
C ALA A 487 9.93 7.67 -16.47
N SER A 488 8.92 8.13 -15.74
CA SER A 488 9.09 8.93 -14.52
C SER A 488 9.69 8.11 -13.38
N VAL A 489 9.29 6.84 -13.23
CA VAL A 489 9.89 5.90 -12.26
C VAL A 489 11.39 5.71 -12.52
N ILE A 490 11.79 5.53 -13.78
CA ILE A 490 13.20 5.43 -14.16
C ILE A 490 13.99 6.67 -13.72
N GLU A 491 13.44 7.86 -14.00
CA GLU A 491 14.06 9.14 -13.64
C GLU A 491 14.13 9.33 -12.12
N PHE A 492 13.09 8.92 -11.39
CA PHE A 492 13.08 8.96 -9.93
C PHE A 492 14.18 8.08 -9.32
N VAL A 493 14.21 6.80 -9.69
CA VAL A 493 15.17 5.84 -9.12
C VAL A 493 16.61 6.26 -9.41
N LEU A 494 16.94 6.52 -10.68
CA LEU A 494 18.31 6.80 -11.08
C LEU A 494 18.81 8.14 -10.54
N LEU A 495 18.02 9.20 -10.68
CA LEU A 495 18.49 10.53 -10.29
C LEU A 495 18.58 10.67 -8.76
N GLU A 496 17.72 10.02 -7.97
CA GLU A 496 17.86 10.05 -6.52
C GLU A 496 19.01 9.19 -6.01
N ARG A 497 19.17 7.94 -6.49
CA ARG A 497 20.30 7.07 -6.14
C ARG A 497 21.63 7.73 -6.47
N LEU A 498 21.72 8.46 -7.57
CA LEU A 498 22.98 9.08 -7.98
C LEU A 498 23.20 10.49 -7.41
N PHE A 499 22.15 11.31 -7.29
CA PHE A 499 22.30 12.76 -7.05
C PHE A 499 21.58 13.30 -5.81
N ARG A 500 20.83 12.47 -5.07
CA ARG A 500 20.26 12.86 -3.77
C ARG A 500 20.85 12.07 -2.61
N TYR A 501 20.76 10.75 -2.65
CA TYR A 501 21.17 9.93 -1.51
C TYR A 501 22.65 10.07 -1.14
N PRO A 502 23.60 10.21 -2.08
CA PRO A 502 25.00 10.47 -1.74
C PRO A 502 25.24 11.82 -1.02
N LEU A 503 24.24 12.70 -0.93
CA LEU A 503 24.33 14.02 -0.29
C LEU A 503 23.91 14.04 1.18
N GLN A 504 23.48 12.91 1.75
CA GLN A 504 23.12 12.86 3.18
C GLN A 504 24.32 13.24 4.05
N VAL A 505 24.05 13.92 5.18
CA VAL A 505 25.11 14.43 6.08
C VAL A 505 25.97 13.29 6.64
N ASP A 506 25.36 12.12 6.85
CA ASP A 506 25.98 10.90 7.37
C ASP A 506 26.29 9.88 6.26
N VAL A 507 26.62 10.33 5.04
CA VAL A 507 26.88 9.51 3.84
C VAL A 507 27.65 8.20 4.09
N CYS A 508 28.72 8.21 4.90
CA CYS A 508 29.55 7.03 5.18
C CYS A 508 28.88 5.99 6.09
N ARG A 509 27.78 6.35 6.76
CA ARG A 509 26.99 5.52 7.68
C ARG A 509 25.58 5.25 7.17
N ASN A 510 25.11 6.08 6.24
CA ASN A 510 23.77 6.02 5.69
C ASN A 510 23.64 4.90 4.65
N PHE A 511 22.58 4.09 4.79
CA PHE A 511 22.37 2.91 3.96
C PHE A 511 22.06 3.28 2.51
N ASP A 512 21.12 4.21 2.30
CA ASP A 512 20.74 4.67 0.97
C ASP A 512 21.93 5.37 0.28
N SER A 513 22.70 6.17 1.02
CA SER A 513 23.93 6.76 0.48
C SER A 513 24.91 5.69 -0.03
N GLY A 514 25.13 4.63 0.74
CA GLY A 514 26.00 3.52 0.33
C GLY A 514 25.57 2.88 -0.99
N THR A 515 24.28 2.62 -1.18
CA THR A 515 23.74 2.08 -2.45
C THR A 515 23.99 3.03 -3.63
N GLY A 516 23.82 4.34 -3.41
CA GLY A 516 23.99 5.35 -4.45
C GLY A 516 25.44 5.53 -4.89
N VAL A 517 26.35 5.55 -3.92
CA VAL A 517 27.80 5.59 -4.17
C VAL A 517 28.24 4.32 -4.90
N PHE A 518 27.75 3.15 -4.49
CA PHE A 518 28.04 1.89 -5.15
C PHE A 518 27.57 1.90 -6.61
N LEU A 519 26.32 2.33 -6.86
CA LEU A 519 25.77 2.40 -8.21
C LEU A 519 26.58 3.32 -9.11
N PHE A 520 26.95 4.50 -8.61
CA PHE A 520 27.78 5.44 -9.36
C PHE A 520 29.12 4.83 -9.78
N GLU A 521 29.83 4.19 -8.86
CA GLU A 521 31.12 3.56 -9.19
C GLU A 521 30.96 2.37 -10.14
N TRP A 522 29.89 1.59 -9.99
CA TRP A 522 29.55 0.53 -10.94
C TRP A 522 29.36 1.09 -12.36
N LEU A 523 28.52 2.12 -12.51
CA LEU A 523 28.23 2.75 -13.80
C LEU A 523 29.50 3.39 -14.40
N ALA A 524 30.35 3.99 -13.57
CA ALA A 524 31.62 4.57 -14.02
C ALA A 524 32.60 3.50 -14.51
N GLU A 525 32.74 2.37 -13.80
CA GLU A 525 33.61 1.26 -14.24
C GLU A 525 33.14 0.63 -15.56
N HIS A 526 31.82 0.63 -15.80
CA HIS A 526 31.22 0.10 -17.03
C HIS A 526 31.08 1.13 -18.15
N GLY A 527 31.69 2.32 -18.01
CA GLY A 527 31.69 3.37 -19.04
C GLY A 527 30.34 4.07 -19.27
N ALA A 528 29.35 3.82 -18.40
CA ALA A 528 28.05 4.48 -18.45
C ALA A 528 28.08 5.89 -17.84
N ILE A 529 29.05 6.16 -16.97
CA ILE A 529 29.37 7.48 -16.42
C ILE A 529 30.82 7.83 -16.76
N ALA A 530 31.06 9.03 -17.31
CA ALA A 530 32.40 9.60 -17.45
C ALA A 530 32.49 10.93 -16.71
N LEU A 531 33.66 11.23 -16.15
CA LEU A 531 33.94 12.45 -15.40
C LEU A 531 35.00 13.30 -16.09
N ASP A 532 34.83 14.61 -16.01
CA ASP A 532 35.86 15.62 -16.23
C ASP A 532 35.91 16.53 -14.99
N GLY A 533 36.92 16.31 -14.14
CA GLY A 533 36.93 16.85 -12.77
C GLY A 533 35.75 16.33 -11.94
N GLY A 534 34.93 17.24 -11.41
CA GLY A 534 33.69 16.92 -10.67
C GLY A 534 32.43 16.87 -11.53
N ARG A 535 32.52 17.12 -12.85
CA ARG A 535 31.37 17.16 -13.76
C ARG A 535 31.22 15.84 -14.51
N ILE A 536 29.99 15.34 -14.60
CA ILE A 536 29.67 14.17 -15.41
C ILE A 536 29.48 14.60 -16.86
N THR A 537 30.25 14.01 -17.76
CA THR A 537 30.28 14.36 -19.19
C THR A 537 29.65 13.30 -20.08
N ALA A 538 29.50 12.07 -19.59
CA ALA A 538 28.72 11.01 -20.25
C ALA A 538 27.69 10.47 -19.27
N PHE A 539 26.43 10.45 -19.69
CA PHE A 539 25.30 9.96 -18.91
C PHE A 539 24.20 9.46 -19.85
N GLY A 540 24.48 8.41 -20.62
CA GLY A 540 23.59 7.91 -21.68
C GLY A 540 22.67 6.78 -21.23
N ARG A 541 21.37 6.85 -21.57
CA ARG A 541 20.34 5.87 -21.19
C ARG A 541 20.73 4.43 -21.54
N GLU A 542 21.07 4.16 -22.80
CA GLU A 542 21.43 2.80 -23.25
C GLU A 542 22.63 2.19 -22.51
N ALA A 543 23.68 2.98 -22.30
CA ALA A 543 24.86 2.53 -21.56
C ALA A 543 24.52 2.23 -20.09
N ILE A 544 23.69 3.08 -19.47
CA ILE A 544 23.21 2.88 -18.10
C ILE A 544 22.37 1.60 -18.03
N TYR A 545 21.37 1.42 -18.88
CA TYR A 545 20.52 0.22 -18.87
C TYR A 545 21.32 -1.07 -19.12
N GLY A 546 22.32 -1.02 -20.01
CA GLY A 546 23.26 -2.13 -20.21
C GLY A 546 24.06 -2.46 -18.94
N ALA A 547 24.58 -1.44 -18.25
CA ALA A 547 25.30 -1.63 -16.99
C ALA A 547 24.40 -2.14 -15.86
N LEU A 548 23.14 -1.72 -15.78
CA LEU A 548 22.17 -2.23 -14.80
C LEU A 548 21.85 -3.71 -15.04
N ARG A 549 21.66 -4.13 -16.30
CA ARG A 549 21.48 -5.56 -16.64
C ARG A 549 22.65 -6.41 -16.16
N SER A 550 23.88 -5.98 -16.47
CA SER A 550 25.09 -6.63 -16.00
C SER A 550 25.18 -6.69 -14.46
N LEU A 551 24.73 -5.64 -13.78
CA LEU A 551 24.71 -5.59 -12.31
C LEU A 551 23.77 -6.64 -11.73
N VAL A 552 22.53 -6.70 -12.23
CA VAL A 552 21.53 -7.69 -11.80
C VAL A 552 22.05 -9.10 -12.02
N GLU A 553 22.56 -9.40 -13.22
CA GLU A 553 23.12 -10.73 -13.53
C GLU A 553 24.28 -11.10 -12.59
N THR A 554 25.16 -10.15 -12.30
CA THR A 554 26.30 -10.34 -11.40
C THR A 554 25.84 -10.64 -9.97
N ILE A 555 24.91 -9.85 -9.44
CA ILE A 555 24.41 -10.04 -8.07
C ILE A 555 23.65 -11.36 -7.97
N GLU A 556 22.79 -11.69 -8.93
CA GLU A 556 22.08 -12.96 -8.93
C GLU A 556 23.04 -14.17 -9.06
N ALA A 557 24.15 -14.03 -9.79
CA ALA A 557 25.17 -15.07 -9.87
C ALA A 557 25.85 -15.30 -8.51
N LEU A 558 26.13 -14.23 -7.75
CA LEU A 558 26.59 -14.33 -6.36
C LEU A 558 25.54 -14.98 -5.46
N GLU A 559 24.27 -14.60 -5.60
CA GLU A 559 23.16 -15.21 -4.86
C GLU A 559 22.96 -16.68 -5.22
N ARG A 560 23.38 -17.16 -6.39
CA ARG A 560 23.35 -18.59 -6.76
C ARG A 560 24.57 -19.35 -6.24
N SER A 561 25.73 -18.69 -6.08
CA SER A 561 27.00 -19.37 -5.81
C SER A 561 27.24 -19.69 -4.33
N ALA A 562 26.61 -18.96 -3.40
CA ALA A 562 26.80 -19.17 -1.96
C ALA A 562 25.51 -19.00 -1.15
N ARG A 563 25.53 -19.44 0.11
CA ARG A 563 24.42 -19.30 1.08
C ARG A 563 24.95 -18.86 2.44
N GLY A 564 24.08 -18.34 3.29
CA GLY A 564 24.42 -18.02 4.69
C GLY A 564 25.62 -17.09 4.82
N ASP A 565 26.56 -17.44 5.70
CA ASP A 565 27.73 -16.61 5.99
C ASP A 565 28.74 -16.55 4.83
N ASP A 566 28.83 -17.58 3.99
CA ASP A 566 29.67 -17.56 2.79
C ASP A 566 29.18 -16.47 1.81
N TYR A 567 27.86 -16.35 1.63
CA TYR A 567 27.27 -15.27 0.84
C TYR A 567 27.57 -13.90 1.45
N LYS A 568 27.48 -13.74 2.78
CA LYS A 568 27.82 -12.46 3.44
C LYS A 568 29.27 -12.06 3.16
N ALA A 569 30.20 -13.03 3.19
CA ALA A 569 31.61 -12.77 2.90
C ALA A 569 31.81 -12.33 1.44
N LEU A 570 31.19 -13.03 0.48
CA LEU A 570 31.24 -12.65 -0.93
C LEU A 570 30.59 -11.29 -1.21
N ALA A 571 29.41 -11.03 -0.63
CA ALA A 571 28.73 -9.74 -0.75
C ALA A 571 29.60 -8.61 -0.21
N ARG A 572 30.21 -8.78 0.97
CA ARG A 572 31.16 -7.81 1.53
C ARG A 572 32.36 -7.56 0.62
N GLN A 573 32.96 -8.62 0.09
CA GLN A 573 34.11 -8.48 -0.84
C GLN A 573 33.71 -7.73 -2.10
N PHE A 574 32.54 -8.05 -2.67
CA PHE A 574 32.03 -7.40 -3.87
C PHE A 574 31.69 -5.93 -3.63
N VAL A 575 30.99 -5.62 -2.53
CA VAL A 575 30.71 -4.24 -2.12
C VAL A 575 32.00 -3.46 -1.95
N TYR A 576 33.03 -4.03 -1.32
CA TYR A 576 34.31 -3.35 -1.10
C TYR A 576 35.24 -3.24 -2.32
N ARG A 577 34.82 -3.79 -3.48
CA ARG A 577 35.46 -3.45 -4.76
C ARG A 577 35.08 -2.04 -5.21
N TYR A 578 33.83 -1.63 -4.94
CA TYR A 578 33.27 -0.35 -5.39
C TYR A 578 33.19 0.69 -4.26
N LEU A 579 32.91 0.26 -3.03
CA LEU A 579 33.04 1.06 -1.83
C LEU A 579 34.41 0.79 -1.20
N ARG A 580 35.04 1.77 -0.53
CA ARG A 580 36.29 1.50 0.20
C ARG A 580 35.97 1.01 1.62
N PRO A 581 36.73 0.05 2.17
CA PRO A 581 36.62 -0.29 3.59
C PRO A 581 36.78 0.98 4.45
N PRO A 582 36.01 1.12 5.55
CA PRO A 582 36.04 2.32 6.37
C PRO A 582 37.39 2.46 7.08
N SER A 583 37.94 3.67 7.07
CA SER A 583 39.15 4.03 7.84
C SER A 583 38.85 4.55 9.24
N GLN A 584 37.61 5.00 9.48
CA GLN A 584 37.15 5.52 10.77
C GLN A 584 36.20 4.54 11.48
N GLU A 585 36.31 4.47 12.80
CA GLU A 585 35.41 3.67 13.62
C GLU A 585 33.97 4.21 13.56
N GLY A 586 32.99 3.30 13.39
CA GLY A 586 31.58 3.63 13.26
C GLY A 586 31.10 3.89 11.83
N ASP A 587 32.02 4.11 10.88
CA ASP A 587 31.68 4.23 9.46
C ASP A 587 31.50 2.86 8.80
N ARG A 588 30.71 2.82 7.73
CA ARG A 588 30.44 1.60 6.95
C ARG A 588 31.32 1.49 5.71
N PHE A 589 31.74 2.62 5.15
CA PHE A 589 32.64 2.71 4.01
C PHE A 589 33.32 4.09 3.94
N ASP A 590 34.43 4.17 3.21
CA ASP A 590 35.05 5.43 2.80
C ASP A 590 34.60 5.81 1.38
N ILE A 591 34.31 7.09 1.16
CA ILE A 591 33.86 7.58 -0.16
C ILE A 591 35.00 7.45 -1.19
N PRO A 592 34.79 6.76 -2.33
CA PRO A 592 35.77 6.67 -3.40
C PRO A 592 36.11 8.04 -4.02
N PRO A 593 37.32 8.23 -4.59
CA PRO A 593 37.77 9.53 -5.10
C PRO A 593 36.91 10.11 -6.21
N ARG A 594 36.35 9.28 -7.12
CA ARG A 594 35.49 9.74 -8.21
C ARG A 594 34.20 10.34 -7.65
N MET A 595 33.51 9.61 -6.76
CA MET A 595 32.34 10.15 -6.07
C MET A 595 32.66 11.38 -5.22
N ARG A 596 33.81 11.42 -4.50
CA ARG A 596 34.22 12.59 -3.72
C ARG A 596 34.23 13.88 -4.56
N ALA A 597 34.78 13.82 -5.77
CA ALA A 597 34.84 14.96 -6.68
C ALA A 597 33.45 15.50 -7.08
N VAL A 598 32.45 14.61 -7.18
CA VAL A 598 31.05 15.00 -7.45
C VAL A 598 30.43 15.65 -6.21
N LEU A 599 30.61 15.05 -5.03
CA LEU A 599 30.03 15.53 -3.77
C LEU A 599 30.52 16.92 -3.36
N ASP A 600 31.77 17.25 -3.65
CA ASP A 600 32.36 18.55 -3.30
C ASP A 600 31.74 19.70 -4.13
N ALA A 601 31.15 19.39 -5.29
CA ALA A 601 30.44 20.34 -6.16
C ALA A 601 28.92 20.42 -5.90
N ALA A 602 28.40 19.63 -4.94
CA ALA A 602 26.97 19.46 -4.72
C ALA A 602 26.29 20.68 -4.09
N HIS A 603 25.04 20.92 -4.49
CA HIS A 603 24.16 21.80 -3.73
C HIS A 603 23.54 21.05 -2.54
N ARG A 604 23.62 21.64 -1.34
CA ARG A 604 22.95 21.16 -0.13
C ARG A 604 22.01 22.24 0.39
N PRO A 605 20.73 21.93 0.68
CA PRO A 605 19.83 22.89 1.31
C PRO A 605 20.42 23.44 2.62
N GLU A 606 20.25 24.73 2.88
CA GLU A 606 20.74 25.37 4.11
C GLU A 606 19.92 24.98 5.35
N ARG A 607 18.71 24.45 5.16
CA ARG A 607 17.78 24.03 6.21
C ARG A 607 17.06 22.74 5.81
N GLU A 608 16.59 22.01 6.81
CA GLU A 608 15.73 20.83 6.60
C GLU A 608 14.43 21.23 5.89
N LEU A 609 14.01 20.39 4.95
CA LEU A 609 12.75 20.58 4.23
C LEU A 609 11.56 20.46 5.19
N GLN A 610 10.59 21.35 5.01
CA GLN A 610 9.35 21.41 5.79
C GLN A 610 8.17 20.99 4.93
N PHE A 611 7.28 20.14 5.48
CA PHE A 611 6.22 19.49 4.71
C PHE A 611 4.80 19.88 5.16
N ALA A 612 4.66 20.97 5.93
CA ALA A 612 3.37 21.50 6.36
C ALA A 612 2.44 21.86 5.18
N ASP A 613 3.00 22.38 4.08
CA ASP A 613 2.23 22.80 2.90
C ASP A 613 2.35 21.81 1.73
N LEU A 614 2.45 20.51 2.02
CA LEU A 614 2.43 19.49 0.98
C LEU A 614 1.19 19.62 0.09
N ALA A 615 1.35 19.34 -1.20
CA ALA A 615 0.19 19.12 -2.03
C ALA A 615 -0.46 17.80 -1.60
N TYR A 616 -1.77 17.84 -1.36
CA TYR A 616 -2.59 16.64 -1.20
C TYR A 616 -3.02 16.13 -2.56
#